data_AF-A0A958B0L4-F1
#
_entry.id   AF-A0A958B0L4-F1
#
_cell.length_a   1.000
_cell.length_b   1.000
_cell.length_c   1.000
_cell.angle_alpha   90.00
_cell.angle_beta   90.00
_cell.angle_gamma   90.00
#
_symmetry.space_group_name_H-M   'P 1'
#
loop_
_entity.id
_entity.type
_entity.pdbx_description
1 polymer ?
#
loop_
_entity_poly.entity_id
_entity_poly.type
_entity_poly.pdbx_seq_one_letter_code
_entity_poly.pdbx_strand_id
1 'polypeptide(L)'
;PSHPDDGHAVAIDDTGDAIVTGFTNSSDFPTTPGAFDPSYNGGGYYGDVFVAKLNAAGSELDYATFLGGSDDEEGHAVAVDGTGRAIVTGYTYSSDFPTTPGAFDTSYNGGYDAFVARLNAAGSALDYATFLGGSGSDCGNAVAVDEAGRATVTGWTTSSDFPTTPGAFDRNFNGGDDAFISKLDLEEPTAVTLAALQASNGGIPSVSIWLLMALLALALSIGAALTPRQTNASTGRRSTKAA
;
A
#
# COMPACT_ATOMS: atom_id res chain seq x y z
N PRO A 1 -1.45 7.98 -31.96
CA PRO A 1 -1.21 6.59 -31.47
C PRO A 1 -2.43 6.17 -30.66
N SER A 2 -2.92 4.94 -30.82
CA SER A 2 -3.91 4.41 -29.86
C SER A 2 -3.18 4.12 -28.57
N HIS A 3 -3.54 4.84 -27.52
CA HIS A 3 -3.10 4.56 -26.16
C HIS A 3 -4.00 3.43 -25.63
N PRO A 4 -3.49 2.23 -25.30
CA PRO A 4 -4.30 1.19 -24.68
C PRO A 4 -4.80 1.63 -23.30
N ASP A 5 -6.09 1.40 -23.07
CA ASP A 5 -6.76 1.50 -21.78
C ASP A 5 -7.45 0.15 -21.54
N ASP A 6 -7.02 -0.60 -20.52
CA ASP A 6 -7.58 -1.92 -20.22
C ASP A 6 -8.13 -1.93 -18.79
N GLY A 7 -9.42 -2.27 -18.66
CA GLY A 7 -10.07 -2.48 -17.37
C GLY A 7 -9.89 -3.92 -16.91
N HIS A 8 -9.36 -4.12 -15.70
CA HIS A 8 -9.03 -5.44 -15.16
C HIS A 8 -10.03 -5.94 -14.12
N ALA A 9 -10.57 -5.04 -13.29
CA ALA A 9 -11.46 -5.43 -12.21
C ALA A 9 -12.56 -4.40 -11.95
N VAL A 10 -13.67 -4.89 -11.40
CA VAL A 10 -14.81 -4.10 -10.96
C VAL A 10 -15.31 -4.57 -9.59
N ALA A 11 -15.67 -3.63 -8.74
CA ALA A 11 -16.38 -3.86 -7.49
C ALA A 11 -17.65 -3.00 -7.45
N ILE A 12 -18.70 -3.47 -6.76
CA ILE A 12 -19.96 -2.74 -6.60
C ILE A 12 -20.12 -2.42 -5.11
N ASP A 13 -20.42 -1.16 -4.79
CA ASP A 13 -20.68 -0.75 -3.40
C ASP A 13 -22.14 -0.94 -2.99
N ASP A 14 -22.45 -0.64 -1.72
CA ASP A 14 -23.80 -0.82 -1.18
C ASP A 14 -24.84 0.15 -1.78
N THR A 15 -24.42 1.23 -2.43
CA THR A 15 -25.30 2.15 -3.18
C THR A 15 -25.54 1.69 -4.62
N GLY A 16 -24.80 0.69 -5.08
CA GLY A 16 -24.89 0.13 -6.43
C GLY A 16 -23.96 0.83 -7.43
N ASP A 17 -23.08 1.70 -6.96
CA ASP A 17 -22.07 2.36 -7.79
C ASP A 17 -20.95 1.36 -8.12
N ALA A 18 -20.42 1.45 -9.33
CA ALA A 18 -19.38 0.55 -9.81
C ALA A 18 -18.01 1.23 -9.75
N ILE A 19 -17.04 0.61 -9.10
CA ILE A 19 -15.64 1.05 -9.07
C ILE A 19 -14.84 0.12 -9.98
N VAL A 20 -14.17 0.69 -10.97
CA VAL A 20 -13.36 -0.01 -11.97
C VAL A 20 -11.90 0.41 -11.82
N THR A 21 -10.99 -0.55 -11.97
CA THR A 21 -9.55 -0.30 -12.05
C THR A 21 -8.91 -1.07 -13.21
N GLY A 22 -7.72 -0.65 -13.59
CA GLY A 22 -6.97 -1.15 -14.73
C GLY A 22 -5.73 -0.30 -14.94
N PHE A 23 -5.25 -0.19 -16.18
CA PHE A 23 -4.20 0.76 -16.56
C PHE A 23 -4.63 1.62 -17.74
N THR A 24 -3.94 2.75 -17.91
CA THR A 24 -4.06 3.62 -19.07
C THR A 24 -2.74 4.33 -19.34
N ASN A 25 -2.35 4.42 -20.62
CA ASN A 25 -1.29 5.32 -21.06
C ASN A 25 -1.84 6.52 -21.87
N SER A 26 -3.14 6.78 -21.73
CA SER A 26 -3.84 7.89 -22.34
C SER A 26 -3.75 9.14 -21.46
N SER A 27 -2.99 10.15 -21.90
CA SER A 27 -2.96 11.46 -21.22
C SER A 27 -4.31 12.20 -21.21
N ASP A 28 -5.26 11.74 -22.02
CA ASP A 28 -6.64 12.24 -22.13
C ASP A 28 -7.68 11.28 -21.54
N PHE A 29 -7.26 10.29 -20.73
CA PHE A 29 -8.19 9.46 -19.97
C PHE A 29 -9.11 10.35 -19.10
N PRO A 30 -10.43 10.09 -19.04
CA PRO A 30 -11.34 10.94 -18.28
C PRO A 30 -10.99 11.00 -16.80
N THR A 31 -10.82 12.22 -16.27
CA THR A 31 -10.70 12.49 -14.84
C THR A 31 -11.81 13.45 -14.38
N THR A 32 -12.08 13.47 -13.07
CA THR A 32 -13.09 14.34 -12.47
C THR A 32 -12.46 15.49 -11.68
N PRO A 33 -13.12 16.67 -11.59
CA PRO A 33 -12.64 17.75 -10.73
C PRO A 33 -12.46 17.32 -9.28
N GLY A 34 -11.29 17.56 -8.70
CA GLY A 34 -10.98 17.20 -7.32
C GLY A 34 -10.55 15.75 -7.11
N ALA A 35 -10.31 14.99 -8.18
CA ALA A 35 -9.65 13.69 -8.13
C ALA A 35 -8.28 13.78 -7.46
N PHE A 36 -7.83 12.65 -6.88
CA PHE A 36 -6.53 12.52 -6.22
C PHE A 36 -5.38 12.93 -7.14
N ASP A 37 -5.37 12.39 -8.35
CA ASP A 37 -4.46 12.77 -9.41
C ASP A 37 -5.21 12.94 -10.74
N PRO A 38 -5.26 14.17 -11.29
CA PRO A 38 -5.89 14.44 -12.58
C PRO A 38 -4.94 14.23 -13.77
N SER A 39 -3.68 13.84 -13.56
CA SER A 39 -2.65 13.77 -14.60
C SER A 39 -2.05 12.37 -14.74
N TYR A 40 -1.71 12.02 -15.98
CA TYR A 40 -0.84 10.88 -16.30
C TYR A 40 0.61 11.23 -15.95
N ASN A 41 1.25 10.43 -15.10
CA ASN A 41 2.54 10.74 -14.48
C ASN A 41 3.74 10.13 -15.20
N GLY A 42 3.53 9.09 -16.01
CA GLY A 42 4.63 8.46 -16.74
C GLY A 42 4.35 7.02 -17.06
N GLY A 43 5.39 6.28 -17.44
CA GLY A 43 5.26 4.92 -17.92
C GLY A 43 5.44 4.76 -19.42
N GLY A 44 5.79 3.54 -19.80
CA GLY A 44 6.07 3.11 -21.15
C GLY A 44 4.87 2.39 -21.78
N TYR A 45 4.69 1.11 -21.44
CA TYR A 45 3.72 0.26 -22.10
C TYR A 45 2.35 0.26 -21.40
N TYR A 46 2.33 0.27 -20.07
CA TYR A 46 1.11 0.15 -19.26
C TYR A 46 0.66 1.51 -18.70
N GLY A 47 1.57 2.44 -18.42
CA GLY A 47 1.19 3.75 -17.91
C GLY A 47 0.74 3.71 -16.45
N ASP A 48 -0.24 4.54 -16.07
CA ASP A 48 -0.71 4.64 -14.68
C ASP A 48 -1.95 3.76 -14.45
N VAL A 49 -2.19 3.39 -13.18
CA VAL A 49 -3.49 2.85 -12.77
C VAL A 49 -4.55 3.93 -12.91
N PHE A 50 -5.72 3.58 -13.46
CA PHE A 50 -6.91 4.40 -13.25
C PHE A 50 -7.81 3.77 -12.19
N VAL A 51 -8.52 4.63 -11.44
CA VAL A 51 -9.64 4.22 -10.60
C VAL A 51 -10.83 5.12 -10.91
N ALA A 52 -11.92 4.51 -11.39
CA ALA A 52 -13.12 5.22 -11.80
C ALA A 52 -14.33 4.67 -11.06
N LYS A 53 -15.09 5.56 -10.40
CA LYS A 53 -16.39 5.25 -9.80
C LYS A 53 -17.49 5.78 -10.70
N LEU A 54 -18.31 4.87 -11.23
CA LEU A 54 -19.49 5.15 -12.03
C LEU A 54 -20.73 5.05 -11.14
N ASN A 55 -21.63 6.02 -11.23
CA ASN A 55 -22.87 6.00 -10.44
C ASN A 55 -23.73 4.77 -10.79
N ALA A 56 -24.66 4.39 -9.90
CA ALA A 56 -25.52 3.22 -10.07
C ALA A 56 -26.39 3.25 -11.34
N ALA A 57 -26.64 4.43 -11.91
CA ALA A 57 -27.35 4.59 -13.17
C ALA A 57 -26.46 4.32 -14.41
N GLY A 58 -25.15 4.25 -14.23
CA GLY A 58 -24.17 4.14 -15.30
C GLY A 58 -24.03 5.41 -16.16
N SER A 59 -24.51 6.56 -15.67
CA SER A 59 -24.65 7.78 -16.48
C SER A 59 -23.55 8.80 -16.28
N GLU A 60 -22.84 8.75 -15.16
CA GLU A 60 -21.78 9.70 -14.83
C GLU A 60 -20.70 9.07 -13.95
N LEU A 61 -19.50 9.66 -14.00
CA LEU A 61 -18.41 9.35 -13.09
C LEU A 61 -18.57 10.19 -11.82
N ASP A 62 -18.73 9.54 -10.68
CA ASP A 62 -18.65 10.19 -9.37
C ASP A 62 -17.22 10.66 -9.10
N TYR A 63 -16.25 9.81 -9.44
CA TYR A 63 -14.86 10.21 -9.57
C TYR A 63 -14.12 9.38 -10.63
N ALA A 64 -13.05 9.94 -11.18
CA ALA A 64 -12.03 9.21 -11.92
C ALA A 64 -10.67 9.87 -11.71
N THR A 65 -9.66 9.07 -11.37
CA THR A 65 -8.32 9.49 -10.99
C THR A 65 -7.27 8.56 -11.57
N PHE A 66 -6.06 9.09 -11.78
CA PHE A 66 -4.86 8.27 -11.90
C PHE A 66 -4.33 7.89 -10.51
N LEU A 67 -3.53 6.83 -10.47
CA LEU A 67 -2.76 6.35 -9.33
C LEU A 67 -1.48 5.71 -9.87
N GLY A 68 -0.36 6.41 -9.75
CA GLY A 68 0.88 5.97 -10.36
C GLY A 68 2.04 6.90 -10.07
N GLY A 69 3.23 6.46 -10.45
CA GLY A 69 4.49 7.20 -10.34
C GLY A 69 5.03 7.57 -11.72
N SER A 70 6.36 7.57 -11.85
CA SER A 70 7.03 7.95 -13.10
C SER A 70 7.20 6.81 -14.13
N ASP A 71 7.03 5.56 -13.70
CA ASP A 71 7.17 4.33 -14.50
C ASP A 71 5.82 3.58 -14.61
N ASP A 72 5.82 2.34 -15.12
CA ASP A 72 4.60 1.58 -15.39
C ASP A 72 3.93 1.02 -14.11
N GLU A 73 2.61 1.11 -14.06
CA GLU A 73 1.72 0.47 -13.08
C GLU A 73 0.59 -0.31 -13.75
N GLU A 74 0.10 -1.34 -13.05
CA GLU A 74 -1.16 -1.99 -13.40
C GLU A 74 -2.02 -2.23 -12.16
N GLY A 75 -3.28 -1.76 -12.19
CA GLY A 75 -4.30 -2.14 -11.22
C GLY A 75 -4.92 -3.47 -11.62
N HIS A 76 -4.72 -4.53 -10.82
CA HIS A 76 -5.23 -5.87 -11.12
C HIS A 76 -6.56 -6.16 -10.44
N ALA A 77 -6.76 -5.63 -9.24
CA ALA A 77 -7.97 -5.90 -8.47
C ALA A 77 -8.39 -4.70 -7.64
N VAL A 78 -9.71 -4.57 -7.47
CA VAL A 78 -10.33 -3.58 -6.60
C VAL A 78 -11.37 -4.25 -5.71
N ALA A 79 -11.42 -3.85 -4.45
CA ALA A 79 -12.50 -4.11 -3.51
C ALA A 79 -13.05 -2.78 -2.98
N VAL A 80 -14.27 -2.78 -2.47
CA VAL A 80 -14.88 -1.61 -1.84
C VAL A 80 -15.37 -1.97 -0.45
N ASP A 81 -15.10 -1.11 0.52
CA ASP A 81 -15.57 -1.30 1.89
C ASP A 81 -16.99 -0.73 2.11
N GLY A 82 -17.58 -1.01 3.27
CA GLY A 82 -18.93 -0.52 3.62
C GLY A 82 -19.05 1.00 3.79
N THR A 83 -17.96 1.76 3.60
CA THR A 83 -17.94 3.22 3.59
C THR A 83 -17.76 3.80 2.20
N GLY A 84 -17.68 2.95 1.16
CA GLY A 84 -17.48 3.36 -0.23
C GLY A 84 -16.02 3.68 -0.58
N ARG A 85 -15.05 3.32 0.27
CA ARG A 85 -13.61 3.50 -0.03
C ARG A 85 -13.14 2.38 -0.95
N ALA A 86 -12.44 2.72 -2.02
CA ALA A 86 -11.86 1.75 -2.95
C ALA A 86 -10.48 1.29 -2.45
N ILE A 87 -10.26 -0.01 -2.39
CA ILE A 87 -8.96 -0.64 -2.12
C ILE A 87 -8.48 -1.30 -3.41
N VAL A 88 -7.37 -0.82 -3.95
CA VAL A 88 -6.76 -1.30 -5.19
C VAL A 88 -5.45 -2.00 -4.88
N THR A 89 -5.20 -3.10 -5.59
CA THR A 89 -3.91 -3.79 -5.60
C THR A 89 -3.49 -4.11 -7.02
N GLY A 90 -2.20 -4.34 -7.19
CA GLY A 90 -1.55 -4.50 -8.48
C GLY A 90 -0.05 -4.53 -8.27
N TYR A 91 0.69 -3.99 -9.22
CA TYR A 91 2.13 -3.79 -9.11
C TYR A 91 2.54 -2.42 -9.65
N THR A 92 3.73 -1.97 -9.25
CA THR A 92 4.34 -0.72 -9.71
C THR A 92 5.82 -0.93 -10.01
N TYR A 93 6.31 -0.33 -11.10
CA TYR A 93 7.75 -0.16 -11.37
C TYR A 93 8.31 1.14 -10.79
N SER A 94 7.45 2.00 -10.26
CA SER A 94 7.80 3.35 -9.82
C SER A 94 8.38 3.38 -8.41
N SER A 95 9.62 3.84 -8.31
CA SER A 95 10.23 4.19 -7.02
C SER A 95 9.57 5.38 -6.32
N ASP A 96 8.78 6.16 -7.06
CA ASP A 96 8.02 7.31 -6.60
C ASP A 96 6.50 7.06 -6.56
N PHE A 97 6.06 5.80 -6.56
CA PHE A 97 4.66 5.44 -6.36
C PHE A 97 4.10 6.10 -5.07
N PRO A 98 2.89 6.67 -5.10
CA PRO A 98 2.32 7.35 -3.94
C PRO A 98 2.19 6.42 -2.71
N THR A 99 2.73 6.85 -1.57
CA THR A 99 2.58 6.16 -0.28
C THR A 99 2.08 7.11 0.80
N THR A 100 1.50 6.57 1.88
CA THR A 100 1.02 7.37 3.02
C THR A 100 1.98 7.32 4.20
N PRO A 101 2.08 8.40 5.01
CA PRO A 101 2.87 8.39 6.24
C PRO A 101 2.42 7.28 7.19
N GLY A 102 3.36 6.49 7.70
CA GLY A 102 3.03 5.40 8.64
C GLY A 102 2.52 4.12 7.98
N ALA A 103 2.49 4.06 6.64
CA ALA A 103 2.25 2.82 5.90
C ALA A 103 3.27 1.73 6.24
N PHE A 104 2.91 0.49 5.92
CA PHE A 104 3.74 -0.70 6.18
C PHE A 104 5.14 -0.58 5.56
N ASP A 105 5.21 -0.16 4.29
CA ASP A 105 6.44 0.16 3.59
C ASP A 105 6.24 1.34 2.63
N THR A 106 7.17 2.27 2.69
CA THR A 106 7.21 3.48 1.86
C THR A 106 8.40 3.49 0.90
N SER A 107 9.07 2.35 0.71
CA SER A 107 10.24 2.19 -0.16
C SER A 107 9.98 1.14 -1.23
N TYR A 108 10.47 1.40 -2.44
CA TYR A 108 10.51 0.43 -3.53
C TYR A 108 11.74 -0.48 -3.38
N ASN A 109 11.53 -1.80 -3.36
CA ASN A 109 12.51 -2.74 -2.80
C ASN A 109 13.34 -3.52 -3.81
N GLY A 110 13.08 -3.45 -5.12
CA GLY A 110 13.91 -4.16 -6.09
C GLY A 110 13.33 -4.22 -7.50
N GLY A 111 12.82 -5.38 -7.88
CA GLY A 111 11.94 -5.49 -9.03
C GLY A 111 10.65 -4.70 -8.81
N TYR A 112 9.65 -4.87 -9.66
CA TYR A 112 8.36 -4.25 -9.40
C TYR A 112 7.75 -4.80 -8.11
N ASP A 113 7.23 -3.91 -7.28
CA ASP A 113 6.61 -4.28 -6.01
C ASP A 113 5.09 -4.35 -6.18
N ALA A 114 4.44 -5.26 -5.44
CA ALA A 114 3.00 -5.16 -5.30
C ALA A 114 2.67 -3.90 -4.50
N PHE A 115 1.50 -3.30 -4.75
CA PHE A 115 1.02 -2.19 -3.92
C PHE A 115 -0.35 -2.52 -3.32
N VAL A 116 -0.67 -1.81 -2.23
CA VAL A 116 -2.03 -1.73 -1.69
C VAL A 116 -2.35 -0.27 -1.44
N ALA A 117 -3.35 0.25 -2.14
CA ALA A 117 -3.78 1.64 -2.05
C ALA A 117 -5.26 1.71 -1.71
N ARG A 118 -5.64 2.56 -0.77
CA ARG A 118 -7.02 2.87 -0.41
C ARG A 118 -7.29 4.34 -0.68
N LEU A 119 -8.21 4.61 -1.60
CA LEU A 119 -8.75 5.95 -1.82
C LEU A 119 -9.84 6.25 -0.79
N ASN A 120 -9.95 7.51 -0.40
CA ASN A 120 -11.13 7.98 0.31
C ASN A 120 -12.39 7.83 -0.57
N ALA A 121 -13.58 7.85 0.02
CA ALA A 121 -14.83 7.59 -0.71
C ALA A 121 -15.13 8.62 -1.82
N ALA A 122 -14.48 9.80 -1.78
CA ALA A 122 -14.60 10.83 -2.80
C ALA A 122 -13.56 10.71 -3.93
N GLY A 123 -12.64 9.74 -3.86
CA GLY A 123 -11.54 9.58 -4.81
C GLY A 123 -10.54 10.74 -4.84
N SER A 124 -10.50 11.57 -3.78
CA SER A 124 -9.73 12.83 -3.75
C SER A 124 -8.42 12.75 -2.96
N ALA A 125 -8.21 11.68 -2.20
CA ALA A 125 -6.99 11.44 -1.45
C ALA A 125 -6.78 9.94 -1.19
N LEU A 126 -5.54 9.55 -0.90
CA LEU A 126 -5.20 8.25 -0.36
C LEU A 126 -5.35 8.25 1.16
N ASP A 127 -6.23 7.38 1.66
CA ASP A 127 -6.37 7.09 3.09
C ASP A 127 -5.33 6.08 3.58
N TYR A 128 -4.71 5.32 2.66
CA TYR A 128 -3.59 4.43 2.93
C TYR A 128 -2.91 4.06 1.61
N ALA A 129 -1.59 4.00 1.55
CA ALA A 129 -0.89 3.42 0.40
C ALA A 129 0.50 2.91 0.80
N THR A 130 0.83 1.69 0.37
CA THR A 130 2.07 0.99 0.72
C THR A 130 2.61 0.18 -0.45
N PHE A 131 3.92 -0.03 -0.44
CA PHE A 131 4.52 -1.17 -1.13
C PHE A 131 4.31 -2.46 -0.35
N LEU A 132 4.32 -3.59 -1.05
CA LEU A 132 4.26 -4.95 -0.51
C LEU A 132 5.14 -5.86 -1.37
N GLY A 133 6.40 -6.00 -0.99
CA GLY A 133 7.37 -6.77 -1.77
C GLY A 133 8.72 -6.85 -1.10
N GLY A 134 9.70 -7.33 -1.84
CA GLY A 134 11.09 -7.47 -1.43
C GLY A 134 12.04 -7.22 -2.59
N SER A 135 13.18 -7.90 -2.60
CA SER A 135 14.25 -7.65 -3.57
C SER A 135 13.98 -8.11 -5.01
N GLY A 136 12.97 -8.96 -5.21
CA GLY A 136 12.53 -9.50 -6.50
C GLY A 136 11.34 -8.74 -7.09
N SER A 137 10.60 -9.41 -7.95
CA SER A 137 9.30 -8.96 -8.46
C SER A 137 8.15 -9.54 -7.64
N ASP A 138 7.17 -8.70 -7.35
CA ASP A 138 6.02 -8.97 -6.50
C ASP A 138 4.74 -8.40 -7.13
N CYS A 139 3.65 -9.17 -7.12
CA CYS A 139 2.41 -8.75 -7.77
C CYS A 139 1.18 -9.08 -6.93
N GLY A 140 0.35 -8.08 -6.65
CA GLY A 140 -0.97 -8.25 -6.06
C GLY A 140 -1.99 -8.59 -7.15
N ASN A 141 -2.58 -9.79 -7.10
CA ASN A 141 -3.53 -10.26 -8.12
C ASN A 141 -4.99 -10.15 -7.70
N ALA A 142 -5.27 -10.20 -6.40
CA ALA A 142 -6.62 -10.06 -5.88
C ALA A 142 -6.61 -9.41 -4.51
N VAL A 143 -7.68 -8.67 -4.21
CA VAL A 143 -7.91 -8.07 -2.90
C VAL A 143 -9.35 -8.31 -2.47
N ALA A 144 -9.53 -8.59 -1.18
CA ALA A 144 -10.82 -8.58 -0.50
C ALA A 144 -10.72 -7.74 0.77
N VAL A 145 -11.80 -7.09 1.17
CA VAL A 145 -11.84 -6.25 2.39
C VAL A 145 -12.88 -6.82 3.36
N ASP A 146 -12.58 -6.82 4.65
CA ASP A 146 -13.52 -7.21 5.71
C ASP A 146 -14.26 -6.01 6.32
N GLU A 147 -15.30 -6.26 7.12
CA GLU A 147 -16.10 -5.21 7.78
C GLU A 147 -15.28 -4.29 8.70
N ALA A 148 -14.08 -4.72 9.11
CA ALA A 148 -13.17 -3.91 9.91
C ALA A 148 -12.23 -3.04 9.05
N GLY A 149 -12.41 -3.02 7.72
CA GLY A 149 -11.58 -2.25 6.80
C GLY A 149 -10.21 -2.87 6.50
N ARG A 150 -9.99 -4.14 6.87
CA ARG A 150 -8.71 -4.82 6.64
C ARG A 150 -8.69 -5.50 5.27
N ALA A 151 -7.63 -5.24 4.51
CA ALA A 151 -7.46 -5.85 3.20
C ALA A 151 -6.73 -7.20 3.32
N THR A 152 -7.21 -8.20 2.60
CA THR A 152 -6.52 -9.45 2.34
C THR A 152 -6.13 -9.48 0.87
N VAL A 153 -4.83 -9.48 0.61
CA VAL A 153 -4.25 -9.45 -0.73
C VAL A 153 -3.60 -10.80 -1.02
N THR A 154 -3.85 -11.33 -2.21
CA THR A 154 -3.18 -12.53 -2.70
C THR A 154 -2.45 -12.23 -3.99
N GLY A 155 -1.35 -12.93 -4.21
CA GLY A 155 -0.48 -12.64 -5.33
C GLY A 155 0.64 -13.65 -5.44
N TRP A 156 1.68 -13.27 -6.17
CA TRP A 156 2.90 -14.03 -6.29
C TRP A 156 4.13 -13.15 -6.02
N THR A 157 5.20 -13.80 -5.59
CA THR A 157 6.48 -13.19 -5.25
C THR A 157 7.64 -14.02 -5.81
N THR A 158 8.68 -13.33 -6.26
CA THR A 158 10.00 -13.93 -6.56
C THR A 158 11.06 -13.50 -5.54
N SER A 159 10.62 -12.83 -4.47
CA SER A 159 11.46 -12.18 -3.46
C SER A 159 11.82 -13.15 -2.34
N SER A 160 13.11 -13.44 -2.19
CA SER A 160 13.61 -14.30 -1.09
C SER A 160 13.43 -13.69 0.31
N ASP A 161 13.18 -12.39 0.34
CA ASP A 161 12.97 -11.53 1.49
C ASP A 161 11.55 -10.93 1.54
N PHE A 162 10.59 -11.53 0.83
CA PHE A 162 9.18 -11.12 0.91
C PHE A 162 8.73 -11.05 2.39
N PRO A 163 7.98 -10.01 2.80
CA PRO A 163 7.58 -9.86 4.19
C PRO A 163 6.69 -11.01 4.69
N THR A 164 7.10 -11.65 5.79
CA THR A 164 6.31 -12.73 6.43
C THR A 164 6.14 -12.49 7.92
N THR A 165 5.04 -13.00 8.48
CA THR A 165 4.77 -12.93 9.92
C THR A 165 5.23 -14.20 10.65
N PRO A 166 5.65 -14.08 11.93
CA PRO A 166 5.91 -15.25 12.75
C PRO A 166 4.69 -16.19 12.81
N GLY A 167 4.90 -17.48 12.52
CA GLY A 167 3.83 -18.47 12.52
C GLY A 167 3.04 -18.59 11.20
N ALA A 168 3.41 -17.83 10.17
CA ALA A 168 2.89 -18.08 8.82
C ALA A 168 3.24 -19.51 8.34
N PHE A 169 2.37 -20.07 7.50
CA PHE A 169 2.43 -21.47 7.07
C PHE A 169 3.72 -21.79 6.32
N ASP A 170 4.09 -20.93 5.38
CA ASP A 170 5.40 -20.91 4.75
C ASP A 170 5.98 -19.50 4.90
N ARG A 171 7.28 -19.45 5.17
CA ARG A 171 8.04 -18.22 5.39
C ARG A 171 9.26 -18.12 4.50
N ASN A 172 9.49 -19.11 3.66
CA ASN A 172 10.69 -19.23 2.84
C ASN A 172 10.28 -19.16 1.37
N PHE A 173 11.09 -18.45 0.59
CA PHE A 173 11.01 -18.54 -0.85
C PHE A 173 11.62 -19.86 -1.34
N ASN A 174 10.85 -20.63 -2.09
CA ASN A 174 11.19 -21.97 -2.55
C ASN A 174 11.64 -22.00 -4.03
N GLY A 175 11.72 -20.83 -4.69
CA GLY A 175 12.21 -20.66 -6.05
C GLY A 175 11.10 -20.65 -7.11
N GLY A 176 11.33 -19.93 -8.22
CA GLY A 176 10.27 -19.66 -9.22
C GLY A 176 9.38 -18.51 -8.75
N ASP A 177 8.06 -18.66 -8.91
CA ASP A 177 7.07 -17.75 -8.34
C ASP A 177 6.40 -18.46 -7.15
N ASP A 178 6.44 -17.85 -5.96
CA ASP A 178 5.72 -18.35 -4.79
C ASP A 178 4.45 -17.54 -4.55
N ALA A 179 3.36 -18.21 -4.20
CA ALA A 179 2.11 -17.53 -3.86
C ALA A 179 2.19 -16.91 -2.46
N PHE A 180 1.63 -15.71 -2.29
CA PHE A 180 1.47 -15.09 -0.98
C PHE A 180 0.00 -14.80 -0.65
N ILE A 181 -0.26 -14.70 0.65
CA ILE A 181 -1.46 -14.09 1.21
C ILE A 181 -1.05 -13.13 2.34
N SER A 182 -1.40 -11.86 2.19
CA SER A 182 -1.06 -10.79 3.13
C SER A 182 -2.33 -10.14 3.63
N LYS A 183 -2.47 -10.01 4.95
CA LYS A 183 -3.57 -9.26 5.56
C LYS A 183 -3.04 -7.97 6.17
N LEU A 184 -3.51 -6.83 5.67
CA LEU A 184 -3.11 -5.51 6.11
C LEU A 184 -4.25 -4.85 6.87
N ASP A 185 -3.94 -4.30 8.03
CA ASP A 185 -4.80 -3.31 8.68
C ASP A 185 -4.52 -1.97 8.01
N LEU A 186 -5.54 -1.45 7.32
CA LEU A 186 -5.40 -0.24 6.55
C LEU A 186 -5.78 0.99 7.37
N GLU A 187 -6.46 0.84 8.50
CA GLU A 187 -6.77 1.98 9.35
C GLU A 187 -5.47 2.57 9.89
N GLU A 188 -5.32 3.89 9.80
CA GLU A 188 -4.18 4.59 10.39
C GLU A 188 -4.02 4.10 11.82
N PRO A 189 -2.79 3.76 12.28
CA PRO A 189 -2.58 3.38 13.67
C PRO A 189 -3.09 4.53 14.49
N THR A 190 -4.28 4.37 15.07
CA THR A 190 -4.90 5.41 15.86
C THR A 190 -3.94 5.61 17.01
N ALA A 191 -3.14 6.68 16.93
CA ALA A 191 -2.40 7.15 18.06
C ALA A 191 -3.46 7.27 19.14
N VAL A 192 -3.36 6.43 20.17
CA VAL A 192 -4.29 6.49 21.30
C VAL A 192 -4.09 7.88 21.86
N THR A 193 -4.91 8.83 21.40
CA THR A 193 -4.79 10.21 21.83
C THR A 193 -5.10 10.17 23.31
N LEU A 194 -4.31 10.88 24.12
CA LEU A 194 -4.52 10.94 25.57
C LEU A 194 -5.99 11.28 25.94
N ALA A 195 -6.71 11.94 25.04
CA ALA A 195 -8.14 12.24 25.16
C ALA A 195 -9.03 10.98 25.27
N ALA A 196 -8.75 9.90 24.53
CA ALA A 196 -9.53 8.66 24.59
C ALA A 196 -9.32 7.89 25.91
N LEU A 197 -8.14 8.00 26.52
CA LEU A 197 -7.84 7.46 27.87
C LEU A 197 -8.41 8.32 29.00
N GLN A 198 -8.63 9.63 28.78
CA GLN A 198 -9.27 10.50 29.76
C GLN A 198 -10.78 10.26 29.84
N ALA A 199 -11.42 9.90 28.72
CA ALA A 199 -12.87 9.67 28.65
C ALA A 199 -13.33 8.39 29.38
N SER A 200 -12.47 7.38 29.54
CA SER A 200 -12.78 6.16 30.30
C SER A 200 -12.39 6.21 31.79
N ASN A 201 -11.68 7.27 32.22
CA ASN A 201 -11.06 7.38 33.55
C ASN A 201 -11.91 8.09 34.61
N GLY A 202 -13.23 7.98 34.55
CA GLY A 202 -14.13 8.50 35.59
C GLY A 202 -14.00 7.87 36.99
N GLY A 203 -12.87 7.26 37.36
CA GLY A 203 -12.75 6.62 38.68
C GLY A 203 -11.44 5.96 39.12
N ILE A 204 -10.29 6.10 38.44
CA ILE A 204 -9.04 5.46 38.91
C ILE A 204 -8.12 6.48 39.62
N PRO A 205 -7.68 6.23 40.88
CA PRO A 205 -6.78 7.12 41.60
C PRO A 205 -5.40 7.23 40.93
N SER A 206 -4.79 8.40 41.10
CA SER A 206 -3.69 9.02 40.33
C SER A 206 -2.36 8.27 40.20
N VAL A 207 -2.28 7.01 40.65
CA VAL A 207 -1.03 6.22 40.66
C VAL A 207 -0.93 5.29 39.44
N SER A 208 -2.03 4.93 38.78
CA SER A 208 -2.01 4.03 37.61
C SER A 208 -1.54 4.70 36.30
N ILE A 209 -1.53 6.03 36.25
CA ILE A 209 -1.18 6.79 35.04
C ILE A 209 0.33 6.75 34.76
N TRP A 210 1.17 6.83 35.79
CA TRP A 210 2.63 6.85 35.60
C TRP A 210 3.21 5.52 35.12
N LEU A 211 2.65 4.39 35.57
CA LEU A 211 3.06 3.07 35.12
C LEU A 211 2.65 2.82 33.65
N LEU A 212 1.47 3.31 33.26
CA LEU A 212 0.98 3.23 31.89
C LEU A 212 1.79 4.14 30.93
N MET A 213 2.17 5.34 31.39
CA MET A 213 3.04 6.25 30.63
C MET A 213 4.46 5.68 30.44
N ALA A 214 5.00 4.97 31.44
CA ALA A 214 6.31 4.32 31.33
C ALA A 214 6.29 3.13 30.36
N LEU A 215 5.21 2.34 30.33
CA LEU A 215 5.02 1.24 29.38
C LEU A 215 4.83 1.75 27.93
N LEU A 216 4.14 2.87 27.74
CA LEU A 216 3.94 3.49 26.44
C LEU A 216 5.24 4.12 25.89
N ALA A 217 6.01 4.83 26.74
CA ALA A 217 7.32 5.34 26.35
C ALA A 217 8.32 4.22 26.03
N LEU A 218 8.24 3.09 26.72
CA LEU A 218 9.05 1.90 26.42
C LEU A 218 8.66 1.28 25.07
N ALA A 219 7.36 1.18 24.75
CA ALA A 219 6.88 0.66 23.48
C ALA A 219 7.32 1.53 22.27
N LEU A 220 7.26 2.87 22.40
CA LEU A 220 7.78 3.77 21.36
C LEU A 220 9.30 3.69 21.19
N SER A 221 10.06 3.39 22.25
CA SER A 221 11.52 3.30 22.17
C SER A 221 12.02 2.03 21.48
N ILE A 222 11.22 0.95 21.49
CA ILE A 222 11.57 -0.33 20.87
C ILE A 222 11.33 -0.29 19.36
N GLY A 223 10.33 0.46 18.88
CA GLY A 223 10.05 0.62 17.44
C GLY A 223 11.10 1.40 16.66
N ALA A 224 11.87 2.28 17.31
CA ALA A 224 12.90 3.10 16.66
C ALA A 224 14.28 2.40 16.55
N ALA A 225 14.47 1.22 17.13
CA ALA A 225 15.78 0.59 17.29
C ALA A 225 16.14 -0.47 16.24
N LEU A 226 15.30 -0.71 15.23
CA LEU A 226 15.58 -1.65 14.14
C LEU A 226 15.86 -0.91 12.83
N THR A 227 16.95 -0.14 12.80
CA THR A 227 17.63 0.20 11.55
C THR A 227 18.85 -0.71 11.38
N PRO A 228 19.03 -1.40 10.24
CA PRO A 228 20.21 -2.24 10.05
C PRO A 228 21.48 -1.38 10.08
N ARG A 229 22.39 -1.72 11.00
CA ARG A 229 23.71 -1.10 11.11
C ARG A 229 24.51 -1.40 9.85
N GLN A 230 24.68 -0.40 8.99
CA GLN A 230 25.69 -0.38 7.92
C GLN A 230 27.08 -0.65 8.53
N THR A 231 27.62 -1.86 8.35
CA THR A 231 29.00 -2.15 8.72
C THR A 231 29.91 -1.64 7.61
N ASN A 232 30.36 -0.39 7.72
CA ASN A 232 31.54 0.09 7.01
C ASN A 232 32.79 -0.62 7.56
N ALA A 233 33.34 -1.56 6.80
CA ALA A 233 34.68 -2.08 7.03
C ALA A 233 35.69 -1.22 6.27
N SER A 234 36.37 -0.31 6.99
CA SER A 234 37.55 0.40 6.47
C SER A 234 38.86 -0.26 6.94
N THR A 235 39.66 -0.64 5.94
CA THR A 235 41.14 -0.56 5.87
C THR A 235 42.01 -1.15 6.99
N GLY A 236 42.76 -2.20 6.65
CA GLY A 236 44.00 -2.62 7.32
C GLY A 236 45.09 -2.97 6.29
N ARG A 237 46.00 -2.03 6.03
CA ARG A 237 47.15 -2.13 5.12
C ARG A 237 48.28 -2.96 5.76
N ARG A 238 48.89 -3.90 5.03
CA ARG A 238 50.33 -4.25 5.22
C ARG A 238 50.95 -4.78 3.93
N SER A 239 52.01 -4.10 3.52
CA SER A 239 52.95 -4.46 2.47
C SER A 239 53.93 -5.54 2.93
N THR A 240 54.31 -6.45 2.04
CA THR A 240 55.67 -6.97 1.93
C THR A 240 55.97 -7.33 0.47
N LYS A 241 57.00 -6.69 -0.10
CA LYS A 241 57.76 -7.14 -1.27
C LYS A 241 58.56 -8.40 -0.91
N ALA A 242 58.75 -9.32 -1.86
CA ALA A 242 60.08 -9.82 -2.27
C ALA A 242 59.98 -10.88 -3.39
N ALA A 243 60.91 -10.74 -4.35
CA ALA A 243 61.40 -11.67 -5.38
C ALA A 243 60.44 -12.08 -6.51
#